data_AF-A0A7V3NCH3-F1
#
_entry.id   AF-A0A7V3NCH3-F1
#
_cell.length_a   1.000
_cell.length_b   1.000
_cell.length_c   1.000
_cell.angle_alpha   90.00
_cell.angle_beta   90.00
_cell.angle_gamma   90.00
#
_symmetry.space_group_name_H-M   'P 1'
#
loop_
_entity.id
_entity.type
_entity.pdbx_description
1 polymer ?
#
loop_
_entity_poly.entity_id
_entity_poly.type
_entity_poly.pdbx_seq_one_letter_code
_entity_poly.pdbx_strand_id
1 'polypeptide(L)'
;MRTTCLDQPDVPSDNNTAARGIRPAVIIRKNSYGNRSERGADCQSALRSVFRTLKQRGHDPIRTIVRCLGNLPENRPASPSF
;
A
#
# COMPACT_ATOMS: atom_id res chain seq x y z
N MET A 1 -25.61 -8.93 -9.34
CA MET A 1 -24.63 -8.18 -8.54
C MET A 1 -25.30 -7.83 -7.21
N ARG A 2 -24.94 -8.50 -6.11
CA ARG A 2 -25.45 -8.18 -4.75
C ARG A 2 -24.53 -7.16 -4.11
N THR A 3 -25.10 -6.17 -3.41
CA THR A 3 -24.35 -5.14 -2.69
C THR A 3 -24.32 -5.48 -1.22
N THR A 4 -23.13 -5.78 -0.68
CA THR A 4 -22.92 -6.25 0.70
C THR A 4 -23.56 -5.36 1.78
N CYS A 5 -23.66 -4.05 1.57
CA CYS A 5 -24.32 -3.12 2.49
C CYS A 5 -25.84 -3.32 2.64
N LEU A 6 -26.49 -4.03 1.72
CA LEU A 6 -27.90 -4.41 1.85
C LEU A 6 -28.10 -5.69 2.67
N ASP A 7 -27.09 -6.57 2.66
CA ASP A 7 -27.12 -7.84 3.38
C ASP A 7 -26.50 -7.73 4.79
N GLN A 8 -25.63 -6.74 5.03
CA GLN A 8 -24.93 -6.51 6.29
C GLN A 8 -25.15 -5.07 6.78
N PRO A 9 -25.98 -4.86 7.83
CA PRO A 9 -26.34 -3.52 8.31
C PRO A 9 -25.15 -2.73 8.87
N ASP A 10 -24.09 -3.41 9.32
CA ASP A 10 -22.88 -2.78 9.86
C ASP A 10 -21.93 -2.24 8.77
N VAL A 11 -22.16 -2.60 7.50
CA VAL A 11 -21.34 -2.14 6.38
C VAL A 11 -21.93 -0.84 5.82
N PRO A 12 -21.22 0.29 5.90
CA PRO A 12 -21.70 1.54 5.33
C PRO A 12 -21.99 1.40 3.83
N SER A 13 -23.05 2.08 3.36
CA SER A 13 -23.39 2.14 1.93
C SER A 13 -22.45 3.04 1.13
N ASP A 14 -21.61 3.83 1.80
CA ASP A 14 -20.64 4.71 1.18
C ASP A 14 -19.24 4.08 1.06
N ASN A 15 -18.43 4.63 0.15
CA ASN A 15 -17.06 4.18 -0.09
C ASN A 15 -16.01 5.10 0.57
N ASN A 16 -16.39 5.92 1.56
CA ASN A 16 -15.53 6.98 2.10
C ASN A 16 -14.20 6.43 2.61
N THR A 17 -14.22 5.28 3.28
CA THR A 17 -13.01 4.61 3.78
C THR A 17 -12.05 4.24 2.65
N ALA A 18 -12.57 3.67 1.56
CA ALA A 18 -11.78 3.31 0.39
C ALA A 18 -11.26 4.56 -0.35
N ALA A 19 -12.13 5.55 -0.57
CA ALA A 19 -11.78 6.81 -1.21
C ALA A 19 -10.69 7.56 -0.42
N ARG A 20 -10.82 7.65 0.91
CA ARG A 20 -9.79 8.23 1.79
C ARG A 20 -8.50 7.40 1.76
N GLY A 21 -8.60 6.09 1.62
CA GLY A 21 -7.44 5.21 1.52
C GLY A 21 -6.60 5.42 0.27
N ILE A 22 -7.24 5.67 -0.88
CA ILE A 22 -6.53 5.86 -2.17
C ILE A 22 -6.04 7.31 -2.39
N ARG A 23 -6.67 8.31 -1.76
CA ARG A 23 -6.30 9.75 -1.87
C ARG A 23 -4.80 10.03 -1.79
N PRO A 24 -4.03 9.49 -0.82
CA PRO A 24 -2.60 9.72 -0.78
C PRO A 24 -1.88 9.32 -2.08
N ALA A 25 -2.28 8.21 -2.71
CA ALA A 25 -1.66 7.70 -3.93
C ALA A 25 -1.95 8.60 -5.13
N VAL A 26 -3.20 9.08 -5.22
CA VAL A 26 -3.62 10.03 -6.26
C VAL A 26 -2.87 11.35 -6.12
N ILE A 27 -2.77 11.90 -4.90
CA ILE A 27 -2.08 13.18 -4.64
C ILE A 27 -0.61 13.11 -5.06
N ILE A 28 0.09 12.03 -4.67
CA ILE A 28 1.51 11.89 -5.03
C ILE A 28 1.69 11.76 -6.54
N ARG A 29 0.86 10.96 -7.23
CA ARG A 29 0.94 10.86 -8.69
C ARG A 29 0.69 12.20 -9.38
N LYS A 30 -0.26 13.00 -8.86
CA LYS A 30 -0.54 14.33 -9.38
C LYS A 30 0.66 15.26 -9.20
N ASN A 31 1.23 15.33 -7.99
CA ASN A 31 2.34 16.24 -7.68
C ASN A 31 3.66 15.83 -8.34
N SER A 32 3.85 14.53 -8.60
CA SER A 32 5.06 14.00 -9.24
C SER A 32 4.94 13.85 -10.77
N TYR A 33 3.82 14.26 -11.37
CA TYR A 33 3.52 14.08 -12.81
C TYR A 33 3.54 12.60 -13.26
N GLY A 34 3.18 11.68 -12.36
CA GLY A 34 3.16 10.24 -12.62
C GLY A 34 4.55 9.61 -12.78
N ASN A 35 4.58 8.32 -13.10
CA ASN A 35 5.82 7.62 -13.45
C ASN A 35 6.00 7.66 -14.98
N ARG A 36 7.23 7.84 -15.44
CA ARG A 36 7.57 7.87 -16.88
C ARG A 36 7.96 6.51 -17.45
N SER A 37 7.93 5.47 -16.63
CA SER A 37 8.22 4.09 -17.03
C SER A 37 7.35 3.11 -16.26
N GLU A 38 7.08 1.96 -16.86
CA GLU A 38 6.36 0.84 -16.25
C GLU A 38 7.09 0.33 -14.99
N ARG A 39 8.42 0.12 -15.10
CA ARG A 39 9.28 -0.24 -13.96
C ARG A 39 9.16 0.75 -12.79
N GLY A 40 9.07 2.05 -13.09
CA GLY A 40 8.86 3.08 -12.07
C GLY A 40 7.48 2.99 -11.42
N ALA A 41 6.44 2.70 -12.22
CA ALA A 41 5.08 2.46 -11.74
C ALA A 41 4.99 1.23 -10.84
N ASP A 42 5.66 0.13 -11.19
CA ASP A 42 5.70 -1.10 -10.41
C ASP A 42 6.42 -0.89 -9.08
N CYS A 43 7.59 -0.25 -9.12
CA CYS A 43 8.33 0.11 -7.92
C CYS A 43 7.49 0.98 -6.98
N GLN A 44 6.85 2.02 -7.54
CA GLN A 44 5.97 2.89 -6.76
C GLN A 44 4.78 2.10 -6.18
N SER A 45 4.19 1.17 -6.94
CA SER A 45 3.08 0.33 -6.50
C SER A 45 3.47 -0.55 -5.31
N ALA A 46 4.60 -1.25 -5.40
CA ALA A 46 5.13 -2.10 -4.35
C ALA A 46 5.40 -1.29 -3.06
N LEU A 47 6.10 -0.15 -3.18
CA LEU A 47 6.35 0.75 -2.06
C LEU A 47 5.04 1.26 -1.46
N ARG A 48 4.08 1.68 -2.29
CA ARG A 48 2.78 2.18 -1.84
C ARG A 48 2.05 1.14 -0.98
N SER A 49 2.05 -0.10 -1.42
CA SER A 49 1.42 -1.22 -0.73
C SER A 49 2.00 -1.40 0.67
N VAL A 50 3.34 -1.55 0.77
CA VAL A 50 4.04 -1.73 2.04
C VAL A 50 3.79 -0.58 3.01
N PHE A 51 3.99 0.67 2.56
CA PHE A 51 3.80 1.84 3.40
C PHE A 51 2.35 1.99 3.89
N ARG A 52 1.38 1.68 3.02
CA ARG A 52 -0.04 1.76 3.37
C ARG A 52 -0.40 0.72 4.43
N THR A 53 0.06 -0.52 4.27
CA THR A 53 -0.19 -1.60 5.23
C THR A 53 0.42 -1.29 6.59
N LEU A 54 1.66 -0.80 6.64
CA LEU A 54 2.31 -0.42 7.89
C LEU A 54 1.52 0.68 8.62
N LYS A 55 1.08 1.71 7.89
CA LYS A 55 0.29 2.80 8.47
C LYS A 55 -1.09 2.34 8.95
N GLN A 56 -1.75 1.43 8.23
CA GLN A 56 -3.04 0.86 8.65
C GLN A 56 -2.92 0.01 9.92
N ARG A 57 -1.76 -0.62 10.14
CA ARG A 57 -1.46 -1.40 11.36
C ARG A 57 -0.96 -0.55 12.53
N GLY A 58 -0.90 0.78 12.38
CA GLY A 58 -0.40 1.67 13.44
C GLY A 58 1.12 1.68 13.62
N HIS A 59 1.87 1.18 12.64
CA HIS A 59 3.33 1.24 12.66
C HIS A 59 3.85 2.50 11.96
N ASP A 60 4.94 3.06 12.49
CA ASP A 60 5.72 4.06 11.76
C ASP A 60 6.43 3.38 10.57
N PRO A 61 6.11 3.73 9.32
CA PRO A 61 6.62 3.00 8.16
C PRO A 61 8.13 3.09 8.03
N ILE A 62 8.70 4.28 8.26
CA ILE A 62 10.14 4.53 8.06
C ILE A 62 10.95 3.76 9.09
N ARG A 63 10.64 3.92 10.38
CA ARG A 63 11.30 3.22 11.47
C ARG A 63 11.18 1.71 11.32
N THR A 64 10.01 1.22 10.88
CA THR A 64 9.79 -0.21 10.66
C THR A 64 10.66 -0.74 9.53
N ILE A 65 10.70 -0.04 8.39
CA ILE A 65 11.51 -0.43 7.23
C ILE A 65 13.00 -0.39 7.58
N VAL A 66 13.48 0.68 8.20
CA VAL A 66 14.89 0.83 8.63
C VAL A 66 15.28 -0.29 9.59
N ARG A 67 14.44 -0.61 10.57
CA ARG A 67 14.68 -1.74 11.49
C ARG A 67 14.74 -3.08 10.74
N CYS A 68 13.83 -3.32 9.80
CA CYS A 68 13.83 -4.55 9.02
C CYS A 68 15.07 -4.69 8.13
N LEU A 69 15.55 -3.59 7.54
CA LEU A 69 16.76 -3.57 6.73
C LEU A 69 18.03 -3.71 7.58
N GLY A 70 18.07 -3.13 8.78
CA GLY A 70 19.20 -3.27 9.71
C GLY A 70 19.35 -4.69 10.28
N ASN A 71 18.26 -5.47 10.30
CA ASN A 71 18.24 -6.86 10.75
C ASN A 71 18.24 -7.87 9.60
N LEU A 72 18.52 -7.43 8.36
CA LEU A 72 18.55 -8.34 7.22
C LEU A 72 19.79 -9.24 7.34
N PRO A 73 19.65 -10.58 7.41
CA PRO A 73 20.81 -11.45 7.36
C PRO A 73 21.50 -11.28 6.00
N GLU A 74 22.82 -11.17 6.02
CA GLU A 74 23.69 -10.81 4.88
C GLU A 74 23.59 -11.80 3.69
N ASN A 75 22.96 -12.95 3.88
CA ASN A 75 22.83 -13.99 2.86
C ASN A 75 21.42 -14.62 2.92
N ARG A 76 20.54 -14.24 1.98
CA ARG A 76 19.21 -14.84 1.82
C ARG A 76 19.22 -15.74 0.58
N PRO A 77 18.84 -17.03 0.67
CA PRO A 77 18.62 -17.84 -0.52
C PRO A 77 17.52 -17.20 -1.39
N ALA A 78 17.69 -17.22 -2.71
CA ALA A 78 16.73 -16.65 -3.65
C ALA A 78 15.30 -17.07 -3.28
N SER A 79 14.41 -16.08 -3.14
CA SER A 79 13.00 -16.34 -2.89
C SER A 79 12.46 -17.27 -3.99
N PRO A 80 11.62 -18.27 -3.65
CA PRO A 80 11.04 -19.12 -4.69
C PRO A 80 10.25 -18.24 -5.66
N SER A 81 10.45 -18.48 -6.95
CA SER A 81 9.59 -17.94 -7.99
C SER A 81 8.16 -18.41 -7.70
N PHE A 82 7.22 -17.46 -7.63
CA PHE A 82 5.79 -17.75 -7.54
C PHE A 82 5.26 -18.35 -8.84
#